data_AF-A0A2C9VJV3-F1
#
_entry.id   AF-A0A2C9VJV3-F1
#
_cell.length_a   1.000
_cell.length_b   1.000
_cell.length_c   1.000
_cell.angle_alpha   90.00
_cell.angle_beta   90.00
_cell.angle_gamma   90.00
#
_symmetry.space_group_name_H-M   'P 1'
#
loop_
_entity.id
_entity.type
_entity.pdbx_description
1 polymer ?
#
loop_
_entity_poly.entity_id
_entity_poly.type
_entity_poly.pdbx_seq_one_letter_code
_entity_poly.pdbx_strand_id
1 'polypeptide(L)'
;MWTSIVPQNLTTHNYENWRIWMKNYLLAHDLWDIVEATTESPLPEQAEFKEWQKKNAAALYAIHISCSLDVFVKIKEIDSAGLCWNALADIKLECIREPKLQ
;
A
#
# COMPACT_ATOMS: atom_id res chain seq x y z
N MET A 1 22.93 0.15 -7.75
CA MET A 1 21.85 0.97 -8.34
C MET A 1 20.73 1.05 -7.33
N TRP A 2 20.31 2.23 -6.90
CA TRP A 2 19.18 2.37 -5.97
C TRP A 2 17.88 2.03 -6.71
N THR A 3 17.39 0.81 -6.54
CA THR A 3 16.09 0.32 -7.05
C THR A 3 15.00 0.38 -5.98
N SER A 4 15.20 1.14 -4.90
CA SER A 4 14.28 1.17 -3.78
C SER A 4 13.38 2.40 -3.85
N ILE A 5 12.06 2.17 -3.88
CA ILE A 5 11.01 3.20 -3.83
C ILE A 5 11.04 3.94 -2.48
N VAL A 6 11.41 3.23 -1.42
CA VAL A 6 11.51 3.75 -0.05
C VAL A 6 12.89 3.51 0.54
N PRO A 7 13.35 4.33 1.51
CA PRO A 7 14.62 4.10 2.20
C PRO A 7 14.72 2.76 2.94
N GLN A 8 13.61 2.24 3.45
CA GLN A 8 13.53 0.95 4.14
C GLN A 8 12.20 0.29 3.82
N ASN A 9 12.23 -1.04 3.60
CA ASN A 9 11.00 -1.80 3.40
C ASN A 9 10.12 -1.78 4.65
N LEU A 10 8.80 -1.84 4.46
CA LEU A 10 7.83 -1.92 5.53
C LEU A 10 8.04 -3.20 6.34
N THR A 11 8.11 -3.04 7.64
CA THR A 11 8.07 -4.09 8.65
C THR A 11 7.00 -3.71 9.67
N THR A 12 6.72 -4.60 10.61
CA THR A 12 5.76 -4.34 11.70
C THR A 12 6.18 -3.20 12.64
N HIS A 13 7.45 -2.77 12.61
CA HIS A 13 8.00 -1.80 13.56
C HIS A 13 8.25 -0.40 12.99
N ASN A 14 8.24 -0.23 11.65
CA ASN A 14 8.61 1.03 11.00
C ASN A 14 7.47 1.69 10.21
N TYR A 15 6.22 1.24 10.40
CA TYR A 15 5.05 1.71 9.65
C TYR A 15 4.92 3.24 9.58
N GLU A 16 5.16 3.96 10.69
CA GLU A 16 5.02 5.44 10.70
C GLU A 16 6.03 6.15 9.80
N ASN A 17 7.26 5.63 9.67
CA ASN A 17 8.24 6.20 8.75
C ASN A 17 7.95 5.75 7.32
N TRP A 18 7.66 4.46 7.13
CA TRP A 18 7.38 3.89 5.82
C TRP A 18 6.17 4.56 5.14
N ARG A 19 5.08 4.80 5.87
CA ARG A 19 3.86 5.40 5.31
C ARG A 19 4.12 6.81 4.78
N ILE A 20 5.03 7.57 5.38
CA ILE A 20 5.38 8.93 4.93
C ILE A 20 6.14 8.84 3.61
N TRP A 21 7.15 7.97 3.52
CA TRP A 21 7.91 7.77 2.28
C TRP A 21 7.04 7.24 1.15
N MET A 22 6.20 6.24 1.44
CA MET A 22 5.31 5.68 0.45
C MET A 22 4.27 6.70 -0.03
N LYS A 23 3.67 7.47 0.89
CA LYS A 23 2.76 8.56 0.51
C LYS A 23 3.45 9.57 -0.41
N ASN A 24 4.66 10.00 -0.08
CA ASN A 24 5.42 10.94 -0.92
C ASN A 24 5.72 10.37 -2.31
N TYR A 25 6.07 9.08 -2.39
CA TYR A 25 6.27 8.41 -3.68
C TYR A 25 4.97 8.39 -4.49
N LEU A 26 3.86 7.96 -3.89
CA LEU A 26 2.57 7.90 -4.57
C LEU A 26 2.12 9.29 -5.05
N LEU A 27 2.32 10.34 -4.25
CA LEU A 27 2.05 11.72 -4.66
C LEU A 27 2.92 12.16 -5.86
N ALA A 28 4.22 11.86 -5.83
CA ALA A 28 5.15 12.21 -6.90
C ALA A 28 4.82 11.51 -8.24
N HIS A 29 4.10 10.39 -8.18
CA HIS A 29 3.73 9.58 -9.34
C HIS A 29 2.25 9.69 -9.73
N ASP A 30 1.48 10.60 -9.12
CA ASP A 30 0.03 10.76 -9.36
C ASP A 30 -0.78 9.47 -9.07
N LEU A 31 -0.40 8.78 -8.00
CA LEU A 31 -0.99 7.51 -7.56
C LEU A 31 -1.71 7.62 -6.22
N TRP A 32 -1.53 8.72 -5.46
CA TRP A 32 -2.10 8.86 -4.12
C TRP A 32 -3.63 8.78 -4.13
N ASP A 33 -4.27 9.39 -5.12
CA ASP A 33 -5.73 9.41 -5.24
C ASP A 33 -6.32 8.01 -5.38
N ILE A 34 -5.55 7.03 -5.85
CA ILE A 34 -6.01 5.64 -5.96
C ILE A 34 -6.01 4.91 -4.61
N VAL A 35 -5.09 5.27 -3.72
CA VAL A 35 -4.98 4.62 -2.40
C VAL A 35 -5.80 5.31 -1.32
N GLU A 36 -6.13 6.59 -1.53
CA GLU A 36 -7.00 7.32 -0.62
C GLU A 36 -8.42 6.75 -0.70
N ALA A 37 -8.98 6.38 0.45
CA ALA A 37 -10.22 5.62 0.59
C ALA A 37 -11.49 6.33 0.06
N THR A 38 -11.35 7.48 -0.59
CA THR A 38 -12.43 8.31 -1.14
C THR A 38 -12.63 8.13 -2.64
N THR A 39 -11.70 7.49 -3.35
CA THR A 39 -11.85 7.28 -4.80
C THR A 39 -12.51 5.93 -5.06
N GLU A 40 -13.84 5.93 -5.16
CA GLU A 40 -14.56 4.75 -5.63
C GLU A 40 -14.01 4.30 -7.00
N SER A 41 -13.86 2.98 -7.19
CA SER A 41 -13.46 2.45 -8.48
C SER A 41 -14.50 2.87 -9.53
N PRO A 42 -14.10 3.49 -10.64
CA PRO A 42 -15.00 3.73 -11.76
C PRO A 42 -15.61 2.42 -12.25
N LEU A 43 -16.81 2.49 -12.83
CA LEU A 43 -17.45 1.33 -13.46
C LEU A 43 -16.71 0.95 -14.75
N PRO A 44 -16.68 -0.33 -15.15
CA PRO A 44 -15.99 -0.78 -16.37
C PRO A 44 -16.40 -0.08 -17.67
N GLU A 45 -17.61 0.50 -17.71
CA GLU A 45 -18.18 1.21 -18.85
C GLU A 45 -17.68 2.67 -18.97
N GLN A 46 -17.06 3.20 -17.92
CA GLN A 46 -16.56 4.57 -17.88
C GLN A 46 -15.23 4.68 -18.63
N ALA A 47 -15.05 5.77 -19.38
CA ALA A 47 -13.83 6.00 -20.18
C ALA A 47 -12.54 5.99 -19.34
N GLU A 48 -12.65 6.36 -18.06
CA GLU A 48 -11.54 6.48 -17.11
C GLU A 48 -11.12 5.14 -16.48
N PHE A 49 -11.94 4.08 -16.61
CA PHE A 49 -11.69 2.78 -15.96
C PHE A 49 -10.33 2.19 -16.30
N LYS A 50 -9.93 2.27 -17.57
CA LYS A 50 -8.65 1.74 -18.04
C LYS A 50 -7.46 2.52 -17.48
N GLU A 51 -7.60 3.82 -17.28
CA GLU A 51 -6.55 4.64 -16.67
C GLU A 51 -6.46 4.37 -15.17
N TRP A 52 -7.61 4.36 -14.48
CA TRP A 52 -7.70 4.01 -13.07
C TRP A 52 -7.08 2.62 -12.81
N GLN A 53 -7.39 1.61 -13.62
CA GLN A 53 -6.86 0.26 -13.46
C GLN A 53 -5.32 0.23 -13.55
N LYS A 54 -4.74 1.02 -14.45
CA LYS A 54 -3.28 1.15 -14.56
C LYS A 54 -2.67 1.82 -13.33
N LYS A 55 -3.29 2.92 -12.85
CA LYS A 55 -2.81 3.62 -11.65
C LYS A 55 -2.95 2.74 -10.41
N ASN A 56 -4.05 1.98 -10.28
CA ASN A 56 -4.22 0.97 -9.22
C ASN A 56 -3.14 -0.10 -9.27
N ALA A 57 -2.88 -0.69 -10.43
CA ALA A 57 -1.83 -1.71 -10.58
C ALA A 57 -0.43 -1.14 -10.24
N ALA A 58 -0.13 0.09 -10.65
CA ALA A 58 1.14 0.75 -10.34
C ALA A 58 1.29 1.04 -8.84
N ALA A 59 0.25 1.56 -8.19
CA ALA A 59 0.24 1.81 -6.76
C ALA A 59 0.39 0.51 -5.95
N LEU A 60 -0.37 -0.54 -6.33
CA LEU A 60 -0.29 -1.85 -5.69
C LEU A 60 1.11 -2.45 -5.81
N TYR A 61 1.71 -2.37 -7.01
CA TYR A 61 3.08 -2.83 -7.22
C TYR A 61 4.08 -2.10 -6.32
N ALA A 62 3.99 -0.77 -6.24
CA ALA A 62 4.85 0.04 -5.38
C ALA A 62 4.74 -0.36 -3.90
N ILE A 63 3.51 -0.58 -3.42
CA ILE A 63 3.26 -1.07 -2.06
C ILE A 63 3.93 -2.43 -1.88
N HIS A 64 3.65 -3.41 -2.74
CA HIS A 64 4.15 -4.77 -2.62
C HIS A 64 5.68 -4.86 -2.60
N ILE A 65 6.38 -4.19 -3.52
CA ILE A 65 7.85 -4.29 -3.58
C ILE A 65 8.54 -3.57 -2.42
N SER A 66 7.83 -2.67 -1.76
CA SER A 66 8.32 -1.95 -0.59
C SER A 66 8.04 -2.67 0.73
N CYS A 67 7.38 -3.83 0.71
CA CYS A 67 7.11 -4.62 1.90
C CYS A 67 8.23 -5.63 2.17
N SER A 68 8.46 -5.95 3.45
CA SER A 68 9.16 -7.17 3.81
C SER A 68 8.31 -8.40 3.46
N LEU A 69 8.95 -9.56 3.35
CA LEU A 69 8.26 -10.78 2.92
C LEU A 69 7.13 -11.19 3.88
N ASP A 70 7.33 -11.02 5.19
CA ASP A 70 6.34 -11.32 6.23
C ASP A 70 5.10 -10.42 6.15
N VAL A 71 5.27 -9.15 5.78
CA VAL A 71 4.15 -8.23 5.55
C VAL A 71 3.48 -8.53 4.21
N PHE A 72 4.27 -8.76 3.16
CA PHE A 72 3.76 -9.07 1.82
C PHE A 72 2.83 -10.29 1.80
N VAL A 73 3.20 -11.37 2.49
CA VAL A 73 2.38 -12.60 2.54
C VAL A 73 0.98 -12.34 3.11
N LYS A 74 0.81 -11.34 3.98
CA LYS A 74 -0.50 -10.98 4.56
C LYS A 74 -1.41 -10.22 3.59
N ILE A 75 -0.83 -9.50 2.63
CA ILE A 75 -1.56 -8.57 1.74
C ILE A 75 -1.59 -9.02 0.26
N LYS A 76 -0.82 -10.06 -0.12
CA LYS A 76 -0.61 -10.48 -1.52
C LYS A 76 -1.88 -10.85 -2.30
N GLU A 77 -2.97 -11.19 -1.62
CA GLU A 77 -4.25 -11.54 -2.23
C GLU A 77 -5.17 -10.33 -2.45
N ILE A 78 -4.77 -9.13 -2.00
CA ILE A 78 -5.52 -7.89 -2.18
C ILE A 78 -5.13 -7.25 -3.53
N ASP A 79 -6.12 -7.06 -4.40
CA ASP A 79 -5.96 -6.55 -5.76
C ASP A 79 -6.21 -5.04 -5.91
N SER A 80 -6.73 -4.41 -4.84
CA SER A 80 -6.88 -2.95 -4.73
C SER A 80 -5.76 -2.34 -3.91
N ALA A 81 -5.08 -1.33 -4.46
CA ALA A 81 -4.04 -0.60 -3.76
C ALA A 81 -4.59 0.12 -2.51
N GLY A 82 -5.81 0.66 -2.57
CA GLY A 82 -6.47 1.29 -1.42
C GLY A 82 -6.82 0.31 -0.31
N LEU A 83 -7.37 -0.87 -0.67
CA LEU A 83 -7.62 -1.92 0.34
C LEU A 83 -6.33 -2.42 0.97
N CYS A 84 -5.28 -2.57 0.15
CA CYS A 84 -3.96 -2.99 0.62
C CYS A 84 -3.37 -1.96 1.60
N TRP A 85 -3.46 -0.66 1.26
CA TRP A 85 -3.04 0.44 2.13
C TRP A 85 -3.77 0.44 3.49
N ASN A 86 -5.08 0.21 3.48
CA ASN A 86 -5.89 0.13 4.70
C ASN A 86 -5.50 -1.09 5.55
N ALA A 87 -5.36 -2.27 4.94
CA ALA A 87 -4.97 -3.49 5.64
C ALA A 87 -3.59 -3.36 6.33
N LEU A 88 -2.66 -2.60 5.75
CA LEU A 88 -1.35 -2.34 6.37
C LEU A 88 -1.46 -1.53 7.68
N ALA A 89 -2.43 -0.62 7.78
CA ALA A 89 -2.70 0.10 9.03
C ALA A 89 -3.23 -0.86 10.11
N ASP A 90 -4.05 -1.84 9.71
CA ASP A 90 -4.62 -2.83 10.62
C ASP A 90 -3.58 -3.85 11.11
N ILE A 91 -2.69 -4.33 10.23
CA ILE A 91 -1.56 -5.21 10.62
C ILE A 91 -0.69 -4.55 11.69
N LYS A 92 -0.48 -3.24 11.58
CA LYS A 92 0.24 -2.48 12.62
C LYS A 92 -0.50 -2.52 13.96
N LEU A 93 -1.83 -2.37 13.94
CA LEU A 93 -2.65 -2.42 15.15
C LEU A 93 -2.68 -3.81 15.79
N GLU A 94 -2.68 -4.89 15.00
CA GLU A 94 -2.56 -6.26 15.50
C GLU A 94 -1.23 -6.48 16.24
N CYS A 95 -0.11 -6.06 15.65
CA CYS A 95 1.21 -6.20 16.29
C CYS A 95 1.37 -5.34 17.56
N ILE A 96 0.73 -4.17 17.64
CA ILE A 96 0.73 -3.33 18.85
C ILE A 96 -0.12 -3.97 19.96
N ARG A 97 -1.16 -4.72 19.60
CA ARG A 97 -2.13 -5.31 20.55
C ARG A 97 -1.68 -6.64 21.17
N GLU A 98 -0.58 -7.25 20.74
CA GLU A 98 0.01 -8.38 21.44
C GLU A 98 1.01 -7.95 22.53
N PRO A 99 0.65 -8.09 23.82
CA PRO A 99 1.63 -8.47 24.82
C PRO A 99 1.21 -9.64 25.75
N LYS A 100 2.16 -10.59 25.82
CA LYS A 100 2.43 -11.65 26.80
C LYS A 100 1.60 -12.93 26.74
N LEU A 101 2.25 -13.97 26.23
CA LEU A 101 2.11 -15.35 26.70
C LEU A 101 1.89 -15.35 28.23
N GLN A 102 0.81 -16.00 28.66
CA GLN A 102 0.72 -16.56 30.01
C GLN A 102 1.84 -17.56 30.24
#